data_AF-A0A840UTQ0-F1
#
_entry.id   AF-A0A840UTQ0-F1
#
_cell.length_a   1.000
_cell.length_b   1.000
_cell.length_c   1.000
_cell.angle_alpha   90.00
_cell.angle_beta   90.00
_cell.angle_gamma   90.00
#
_symmetry.space_group_name_H-M   'P 1'
#
loop_
_entity.id
_entity.type
_entity.pdbx_description
1 polymer ?
#
loop_
_entity_poly.entity_id
_entity_poly.type
_entity_poly.pdbx_seq_one_letter_code
_entity_poly.pdbx_strand_id
1 'polypeptide(L)'
;MADLQKIGLVDEITMRNIAALCLPDVKEYSPAEVVGLRKKNKLSQSALAVAMNVSTSTVQQWERGAKKPAGASKRLLDLIERKGIQVII
;
A
#
# COMPACT_ATOMS: atom_id res chain seq x y z
N MET A 1 25.12 6.89 24.97
CA MET A 1 25.16 5.76 24.03
C MET A 1 25.06 6.32 22.63
N ALA A 2 26.20 6.70 22.06
CA ALA A 2 26.30 7.39 20.77
C ALA A 2 27.36 6.66 19.94
N ASP A 3 27.12 5.38 19.67
CA ASP A 3 28.14 4.51 19.09
C ASP A 3 27.55 3.42 18.18
N LEU A 4 26.66 3.82 17.28
CA LEU A 4 26.26 2.99 16.13
C LEU A 4 26.14 3.79 14.82
N GLN A 5 26.85 4.92 14.71
CA GLN A 5 27.00 5.69 13.46
C GLN A 5 28.27 5.31 12.68
N LYS A 6 29.02 4.28 13.11
CA LYS A 6 30.39 4.04 12.67
C LYS A 6 30.60 2.71 11.93
N ILE A 7 29.75 2.43 10.95
CA ILE A 7 30.14 1.64 9.77
C ILE A 7 29.41 2.29 8.60
N GLY A 8 30.13 3.07 7.78
CA GLY A 8 29.56 3.84 6.66
C GLY A 8 29.03 2.97 5.53
N LEU A 9 27.92 2.28 5.78
CA LEU A 9 27.30 1.32 4.87
C LEU A 9 25.77 1.44 4.83
N VAL A 10 25.26 2.65 5.02
CA VAL A 10 23.90 2.98 4.58
C VAL A 10 24.04 4.16 3.64
N ASP A 11 24.29 3.84 2.37
CA ASP A 11 24.06 4.81 1.31
C ASP A 11 22.64 5.37 1.48
N GLU A 12 22.50 6.69 1.46
CA GLU A 12 21.20 7.34 1.44
C GLU A 12 20.36 6.69 0.32
N ILE A 13 19.14 6.25 0.64
CA ILE A 13 18.25 5.68 -0.38
C ILE A 13 17.77 6.85 -1.25
N THR A 14 18.49 7.14 -2.32
CA THR A 14 18.12 8.17 -3.28
C THR A 14 17.18 7.62 -4.36
N MET A 15 16.55 8.53 -5.12
CA MET A 15 15.77 8.15 -6.30
C MET A 15 16.59 7.35 -7.33
N ARG A 16 17.91 7.58 -7.40
CA ARG A 16 18.80 6.79 -8.27
C ARG A 16 18.89 5.35 -7.79
N ASN A 17 19.06 5.13 -6.48
CA ASN A 17 19.08 3.79 -5.91
C ASN A 17 17.74 3.08 -6.15
N ILE A 18 16.62 3.77 -5.91
CA ILE A 18 15.27 3.22 -6.16
C ILE A 18 15.06 2.84 -7.63
N ALA A 19 15.47 3.69 -8.58
CA ALA A 19 15.34 3.40 -10.00
C ALA A 19 16.15 2.16 -10.42
N ALA A 20 17.33 1.96 -9.83
CA ALA A 20 18.17 0.79 -10.10
C ALA A 20 17.59 -0.54 -9.57
N LEU A 21 16.63 -0.50 -8.63
CA LEU A 21 15.99 -1.70 -8.08
C LEU A 21 14.95 -2.32 -9.01
N CYS A 22 14.68 -1.73 -10.18
CA CYS A 22 13.70 -2.22 -11.17
C CYS A 22 12.39 -2.66 -10.50
N LEU A 23 11.81 -1.76 -9.69
CA LEU A 23 10.63 -2.08 -8.88
C LEU A 23 9.48 -2.54 -9.77
N PRO A 24 8.72 -3.58 -9.35
CA PRO A 24 7.59 -4.06 -10.14
C PRO A 24 6.54 -2.97 -10.25
N ASP A 25 5.96 -2.89 -11.45
CA ASP A 25 4.84 -1.99 -11.73
C ASP A 25 3.65 -2.32 -10.84
N VAL A 26 3.05 -1.26 -10.31
CA VAL A 26 1.83 -1.36 -9.50
C VAL A 26 0.65 -1.36 -10.46
N LYS A 27 -0.10 -2.46 -10.53
CA LYS A 27 -1.30 -2.52 -11.37
C LYS A 27 -2.37 -1.54 -10.90
N GLU A 28 -3.23 -1.11 -11.81
CA GLU A 28 -4.46 -0.38 -11.47
C GLU A 28 -5.46 -1.30 -10.77
N TYR A 29 -6.26 -0.74 -9.86
CA TYR A 29 -7.30 -1.47 -9.16
C TYR A 29 -8.69 -1.00 -9.62
N SER A 30 -9.44 -1.92 -10.20
CA SER A 30 -10.86 -1.72 -10.49
C SER A 30 -11.70 -1.76 -9.19
N PRO A 31 -12.92 -1.21 -9.19
CA PRO A 31 -13.81 -1.27 -8.03
C PRO A 31 -14.05 -2.70 -7.54
N ALA A 32 -14.24 -3.65 -8.47
CA ALA A 32 -14.44 -5.05 -8.15
C ALA A 32 -13.22 -5.70 -7.49
N GLU A 33 -12.00 -5.34 -7.92
CA GLU A 33 -10.76 -5.83 -7.30
C GLU A 33 -10.59 -5.30 -5.88
N VAL A 34 -10.93 -4.03 -5.61
CA VAL A 34 -10.89 -3.47 -4.25
C VAL A 34 -11.87 -4.22 -3.33
N VAL A 35 -13.10 -4.46 -3.80
CA VAL A 35 -14.09 -5.28 -3.06
C VAL A 35 -13.56 -6.69 -2.82
N GLY A 36 -12.99 -7.33 -3.85
CA GLY A 36 -12.45 -8.69 -3.79
C GLY A 36 -11.31 -8.80 -2.78
N LEU A 37 -10.35 -7.87 -2.82
CA LEU A 37 -9.22 -7.82 -1.91
C LEU A 37 -9.68 -7.62 -0.47
N ARG A 38 -10.63 -6.71 -0.22
CA ARG A 38 -11.20 -6.50 1.11
C ARG A 38 -11.86 -7.77 1.66
N LYS A 39 -12.71 -8.41 0.84
CA LYS A 39 -13.44 -9.63 1.23
C LYS A 39 -12.50 -10.82 1.43
N LYS A 40 -11.47 -10.97 0.60
CA LYS A 40 -10.43 -12.01 0.74
C LYS A 40 -9.72 -11.92 2.10
N ASN A 41 -9.53 -10.70 2.60
CA ASN A 41 -8.95 -10.44 3.93
C ASN A 41 -10.00 -10.39 5.06
N LYS A 42 -11.27 -10.72 4.79
CA LYS A 42 -12.38 -10.74 5.77
C LYS A 42 -12.60 -9.40 6.49
N LEU A 43 -12.40 -8.29 5.78
CA LEU A 43 -12.54 -6.94 6.34
C LEU A 43 -13.90 -6.30 6.00
N SER A 44 -14.45 -5.53 6.94
CA SER A 44 -15.48 -4.53 6.63
C SER A 44 -14.87 -3.33 5.89
N GLN A 45 -15.70 -2.49 5.28
CA GLN A 45 -15.21 -1.25 4.62
C GLN A 45 -14.49 -0.33 5.62
N SER A 46 -15.01 -0.21 6.85
CA SER A 46 -14.38 0.59 7.91
C SER A 46 -13.08 -0.03 8.41
N ALA A 47 -12.99 -1.35 8.53
CA ALA A 47 -11.76 -2.02 8.95
C ALA A 47 -10.64 -1.83 7.91
N LEU A 48 -10.96 -1.94 6.61
CA LEU A 48 -9.99 -1.63 5.56
C LEU A 48 -9.57 -0.17 5.59
N ALA A 49 -10.51 0.75 5.84
CA ALA A 49 -10.22 2.18 5.92
C ALA A 49 -9.24 2.50 7.04
N VAL A 50 -9.44 1.93 8.24
CA VAL A 50 -8.53 2.07 9.37
C VAL A 50 -7.15 1.52 9.04
N ALA A 51 -7.06 0.29 8.51
CA ALA A 51 -5.79 -0.32 8.15
C ALA A 51 -5.01 0.51 7.11
N MET A 52 -5.70 1.07 6.11
CA MET A 52 -5.10 1.89 5.06
C MET A 52 -4.91 3.36 5.43
N ASN A 53 -5.24 3.77 6.67
CA ASN A 53 -5.21 5.14 7.13
C ASN A 53 -5.96 6.12 6.21
N VAL A 54 -7.18 5.76 5.81
CA VAL A 54 -8.08 6.59 4.99
C VAL A 54 -9.48 6.63 5.60
N SER A 55 -10.33 7.52 5.11
CA SER A 55 -11.74 7.54 5.53
C SER A 55 -12.53 6.35 4.95
N THR A 56 -13.56 5.88 5.66
CA THR A 56 -14.51 4.88 5.12
C THR A 56 -15.16 5.35 3.81
N SER A 57 -15.44 6.65 3.69
CA SER A 57 -15.98 7.25 2.46
C SER A 57 -15.04 7.08 1.27
N THR A 58 -13.72 7.17 1.50
CA THR A 58 -12.70 6.93 0.47
C THR A 58 -12.78 5.49 -0.04
N VAL A 59 -12.84 4.50 0.85
CA VAL A 59 -13.01 3.08 0.48
C VAL A 59 -14.31 2.87 -0.30
N GLN A 60 -15.42 3.47 0.14
CA GLN A 60 -16.69 3.40 -0.57
C GLN A 60 -16.64 4.03 -1.96
N GLN A 61 -15.91 5.13 -2.13
CA GLN A 61 -15.72 5.77 -3.45
C GLN A 61 -14.89 4.88 -4.37
N TRP A 62 -13.90 4.15 -3.85
CA TRP A 62 -13.15 3.15 -4.61
C TRP A 62 -14.02 1.98 -5.04
N GLU A 63 -14.76 1.38 -4.12
CA GLU A 63 -15.62 0.21 -4.39
C GLU A 63 -16.81 0.51 -5.31
N ARG A 64 -17.22 1.78 -5.42
CA ARG A 64 -18.26 2.23 -6.35
C ARG A 64 -17.69 2.79 -7.67
N GLY A 65 -16.38 2.93 -7.79
CA GLY A 65 -15.71 3.50 -8.97
C GLY A 65 -15.85 5.02 -9.13
N ALA A 66 -16.32 5.73 -8.10
CA ALA A 66 -16.36 7.19 -8.10
C ALA A 66 -14.95 7.81 -8.01
N LYS A 67 -14.01 7.09 -7.36
CA LYS A 67 -12.57 7.41 -7.36
C LYS A 67 -11.77 6.12 -7.51
N LYS A 68 -10.49 6.26 -7.86
CA LYS A 68 -9.54 5.15 -7.88
C LYS A 68 -8.45 5.35 -6.81
N PRO A 69 -7.91 4.27 -6.23
CA PRO A 69 -6.69 4.36 -5.44
C PRO A 69 -5.54 4.90 -6.30
N ALA A 70 -4.78 5.84 -5.77
CA ALA A 70 -3.65 6.47 -6.47
C ALA A 70 -2.47 6.70 -5.52
N GLY A 71 -1.27 6.85 -6.08
CA GLY A 71 -0.04 7.07 -5.33
C GLY A 71 0.19 5.97 -4.28
N ALA A 72 0.40 6.38 -3.02
CA ALA A 72 0.67 5.46 -1.91
C ALA A 72 -0.45 4.42 -1.71
N SER A 73 -1.72 4.82 -1.81
CA SER A 73 -2.85 3.89 -1.61
C SER A 73 -2.86 2.74 -2.62
N LYS A 74 -2.49 3.02 -3.89
CA LYS A 74 -2.35 2.01 -4.95
C LYS A 74 -1.21 1.02 -4.63
N ARG A 75 -0.06 1.53 -4.16
CA ARG A 75 1.08 0.69 -3.73
C ARG A 75 0.73 -0.18 -2.53
N LEU A 76 -0.01 0.34 -1.56
CA LEU A 76 -0.44 -0.44 -0.39
C LEU A 76 -1.40 -1.57 -0.78
N LEU A 77 -2.35 -1.33 -1.69
CA LEU A 77 -3.21 -2.40 -2.20
C LEU A 77 -2.41 -3.51 -2.89
N ASP A 78 -1.39 -3.17 -3.68
CA ASP A 78 -0.47 -4.16 -4.28
C ASP A 78 0.28 -4.98 -3.23
N LEU A 79 0.77 -4.34 -2.18
CA LEU A 79 1.41 -5.04 -1.08
C LEU A 79 0.44 -5.99 -0.36
N ILE A 80 -0.78 -5.55 -0.08
CA ILE A 80 -1.81 -6.39 0.56
C ILE A 80 -2.18 -7.58 -0.34
N GLU A 81 -2.31 -7.37 -1.65
CA GLU A 81 -2.67 -8.45 -2.59
C GLU A 81 -1.58 -9.53 -2.64
N ARG A 82 -0.32 -9.10 -2.68
CA ARG A 82 0.84 -9.99 -2.85
C ARG A 82 1.30 -10.65 -1.56
N LYS A 83 1.14 -9.97 -0.41
CA LYS A 83 1.74 -10.37 0.87
C LYS A 83 0.74 -10.55 2.01
N GLY A 84 -0.52 -10.15 1.83
CA GLY A 84 -1.55 -10.18 2.87
C GLY A 84 -1.65 -8.87 3.65
N ILE A 85 -2.77 -8.70 4.37
CA ILE A 85 -3.08 -7.47 5.12
C ILE A 85 -2.12 -7.19 6.29
N GLN A 86 -1.43 -8.22 6.79
CA GLN A 86 -0.51 -8.12 7.93
C GLN A 86 0.69 -7.21 7.66
N VAL A 87 0.94 -6.81 6.42
CA VAL A 87 2.02 -5.88 6.08
C VAL A 87 1.71 -4.43 6.45
N ILE A 88 0.47 -4.11 6.81
CA ILE A 88 0.03 -2.74 7.15
C ILE A 88 -0.78 -2.66 8.47
N ILE A 89 -0.88 -3.75 9.22
CA ILE A 89 -1.47 -3.81 10.57
C ILE A 89 -0.32 -4.04 11.54
#